data_AF-A0A935JMH6-F1
#
_entry.id   AF-A0A935JMH6-F1
#
_cell.length_a   1.000
_cell.length_b   1.000
_cell.length_c   1.000
_cell.angle_alpha   90.00
_cell.angle_beta   90.00
_cell.angle_gamma   90.00
#
_symmetry.space_group_name_H-M   'P 1'
#
loop_
_entity.id
_entity.type
_entity.pdbx_description
1 polymer ?
#
loop_
_entity_poly.entity_id
_entity_poly.type
_entity_poly.pdbx_seq_one_letter_code
_entity_poly.pdbx_strand_id
1 'polypeptide(L)'
;MSPAEALVTHLHNETIGNLLSASNFCLILGIVECTIGVLWLFPKLTKFAFFLFSAQMCTTFLPLFYLPGDTWQNGFALTLTGQYIIKNVVLVASAMTILFYHRNQSAL
;
A
#
# COMPACT_ATOMS: atom_id res chain seq x y z
N MET A 1 -10.43 -14.87 8.92
CA MET A 1 -9.43 -13.88 9.35
C MET A 1 -8.44 -13.68 8.22
N SER A 2 -8.12 -12.43 7.88
CA SER A 2 -7.31 -12.13 6.70
C SER A 2 -5.84 -12.51 6.95
N PRO A 3 -5.15 -13.18 6.00
CA PRO A 3 -3.73 -13.55 6.15
C PRO A 3 -2.80 -12.36 6.43
N ALA A 4 -3.22 -11.14 6.08
CA ALA A 4 -2.46 -9.91 6.29
C ALA A 4 -2.43 -9.46 7.78
N GLU A 5 -3.42 -9.87 8.57
CA GLU A 5 -3.56 -9.47 9.98
C GLU A 5 -2.49 -10.11 10.87
N ALA A 6 -2.15 -11.37 10.59
CA ALA A 6 -1.07 -12.07 11.28
C ALA A 6 0.30 -11.42 10.98
N LEU A 7 0.53 -10.97 9.74
CA LEU A 7 1.77 -10.31 9.36
C LEU A 7 1.96 -8.99 10.09
N VAL A 8 0.93 -8.14 10.13
CA VAL A 8 1.01 -6.82 10.77
C VAL A 8 1.31 -6.95 12.26
N THR A 9 0.81 -8.01 12.90
CA THR A 9 1.04 -8.26 14.33
C THR A 9 2.48 -8.67 14.64
N HIS A 10 3.11 -9.46 13.77
CA HIS A 10 4.53 -9.82 13.89
C HIS A 10 5.47 -8.63 13.61
N LEU A 11 5.20 -7.89 12.54
CA LEU A 11 5.93 -6.68 12.15
C LEU A 11 5.92 -5.62 13.26
N HIS A 12 4.74 -5.48 13.90
CA HIS A 12 4.51 -4.55 14.99
C HIS A 12 5.32 -4.91 16.24
N ASN A 13 5.35 -6.19 16.64
CA ASN A 13 6.12 -6.65 17.79
C ASN A 13 7.64 -6.45 17.62
N GLU A 14 8.17 -6.68 16.42
CA GLU A 14 9.61 -6.57 16.14
C GLU A 14 10.10 -5.13 15.98
N THR A 15 9.25 -4.21 15.48
CA THR A 15 9.71 -2.86 15.10
C THR A 15 9.26 -1.77 16.08
N ILE A 16 8.02 -1.84 16.57
CA ILE A 16 7.34 -0.72 17.29
C ILE A 16 6.50 -1.27 18.45
N GLY A 17 6.89 -2.41 19.05
CA GLY A 17 6.12 -3.07 20.11
C GLY A 17 5.74 -2.15 21.27
N ASN A 18 6.55 -1.11 21.52
CA ASN A 18 6.38 -0.13 22.59
C ASN A 18 5.66 1.19 22.21
N LEU A 19 5.37 1.48 20.93
CA LEU A 19 4.84 2.81 20.53
C LEU A 19 3.41 2.78 19.98
N LEU A 20 2.97 1.73 19.27
CA LEU A 20 1.69 1.76 18.53
C LEU A 20 1.14 0.37 18.18
N SER A 21 0.16 -0.16 18.93
CA SER A 21 -0.50 -1.48 18.68
C SER A 21 -0.79 -1.77 17.20
N ALA A 22 -0.54 -3.01 16.74
CA ALA A 22 -0.84 -3.52 15.40
C ALA A 22 -2.25 -3.15 14.89
N SER A 23 -3.24 -3.15 15.78
CA SER A 23 -4.61 -2.75 15.48
C SER A 23 -4.72 -1.26 15.12
N ASN A 24 -4.03 -0.39 15.87
CA ASN A 24 -4.01 1.04 15.62
C ASN A 24 -3.27 1.37 14.31
N PHE A 25 -2.20 0.64 14.00
CA PHE A 25 -1.48 0.80 12.73
C PHE A 25 -2.36 0.42 11.53
N CYS A 26 -3.06 -0.73 11.59
CA CYS A 26 -4.04 -1.11 10.58
C CYS A 26 -5.16 -0.07 10.42
N LEU A 27 -5.68 0.46 11.53
CA LEU A 27 -6.74 1.47 11.50
C LEU A 27 -6.29 2.78 10.84
N ILE A 28 -5.08 3.26 11.17
CA ILE A 28 -4.50 4.45 10.56
C ILE A 28 -4.30 4.24 9.05
N LEU A 29 -3.75 3.09 8.64
CA LEU A 29 -3.58 2.77 7.22
C LEU A 29 -4.91 2.72 6.48
N GLY A 30 -5.93 2.12 7.09
CA GLY A 30 -7.28 2.07 6.51
C GLY A 30 -7.92 3.46 6.34
N ILE A 31 -7.75 4.35 7.32
CA ILE A 31 -8.22 5.74 7.21
C ILE A 31 -7.49 6.48 6.08
N VAL A 32 -6.16 6.31 5.97
CA VAL A 32 -5.37 6.91 4.89
C VAL A 32 -5.83 6.38 3.52
N GLU A 33 -6.04 5.08 3.39
CA GLU A 33 -6.51 4.45 2.15
C GLU A 33 -7.90 4.97 1.73
N CYS A 34 -8.85 5.02 2.66
CA CYS A 34 -10.17 5.60 2.41
C CYS A 34 -10.07 7.06 1.97
N THR A 35 -9.19 7.84 2.61
CA THR A 35 -8.97 9.25 2.26
C THR A 35 -8.42 9.39 0.84
N ILE A 36 -7.44 8.56 0.46
CA ILE A 36 -6.90 8.51 -0.91
C ILE A 36 -8.02 8.18 -1.91
N GLY A 37 -8.85 7.19 -1.60
CA GLY A 37 -9.99 6.81 -2.43
C GLY A 37 -10.99 7.95 -2.64
N VAL A 38 -11.32 8.69 -1.58
CA VAL A 38 -12.19 9.88 -1.66
C VAL A 38 -11.54 10.98 -2.50
N LEU A 39 -10.24 11.22 -2.36
CA LEU A 39 -9.52 12.22 -3.17
C LEU A 39 -9.56 11.91 -4.67
N TRP A 40 -9.49 10.63 -5.04
CA TRP A 40 -9.59 10.19 -6.43
C TRP A 40 -10.96 10.48 -7.08
N LEU A 41 -12.02 10.68 -6.29
CA LEU A 41 -13.35 11.06 -6.81
C LEU A 41 -13.42 12.49 -7.34
N PHE A 42 -12.45 13.35 -6.96
CA PHE A 42 -12.42 14.75 -7.38
C PHE A 42 -11.33 14.97 -8.45
N PRO A 43 -11.68 15.19 -9.73
CA PRO A 43 -10.70 15.27 -10.82
C PRO A 43 -9.62 16.34 -10.63
N LYS A 44 -9.96 17.45 -9.95
CA LYS A 44 -9.02 18.54 -9.62
C LYS A 44 -7.92 18.12 -8.64
N LEU A 45 -8.18 17.11 -7.80
CA LEU A 45 -7.27 16.61 -6.79
C LEU A 45 -6.45 15.41 -7.25
N THR A 46 -6.65 14.93 -8.49
CA THR A 46 -5.98 13.75 -9.07
C THR A 46 -4.46 13.74 -8.86
N LYS A 47 -3.78 14.87 -9.06
CA LYS A 47 -2.32 14.96 -8.86
C LYS A 47 -1.92 14.76 -7.40
N PHE A 48 -2.70 15.32 -6.47
CA PHE A 48 -2.46 15.18 -5.03
C PHE A 48 -2.79 13.76 -4.56
N ALA A 49 -3.91 13.20 -5.02
CA ALA A 49 -4.31 11.82 -4.78
C ALA A 49 -3.24 10.84 -5.24
N PHE A 50 -2.65 11.05 -6.43
CA PHE A 50 -1.56 10.24 -6.96
C PHE A 50 -0.30 10.30 -6.10
N PHE A 51 0.10 11.48 -5.62
CA PHE A 51 1.27 11.62 -4.76
C PHE A 51 1.07 10.89 -3.42
N LEU A 52 -0.09 11.09 -2.79
CA LEU A 52 -0.44 10.44 -1.53
C LEU A 52 -0.55 8.91 -1.69
N PHE A 53 -1.16 8.46 -2.78
CA PHE A 53 -1.20 7.06 -3.19
C PHE A 53 0.20 6.47 -3.38
N SER A 54 1.12 7.20 -4.03
CA SER A 54 2.48 6.74 -4.28
C SER A 54 3.25 6.55 -2.96
N ALA A 55 3.11 7.50 -2.03
CA ALA A 55 3.68 7.38 -0.69
C ALA A 55 3.12 6.15 0.07
N GLN A 56 1.80 5.95 0.00
CA GLN A 56 1.15 4.78 0.61
C GLN A 56 1.65 3.46 -0.01
N MET A 57 1.79 3.41 -1.34
CA MET A 57 2.27 2.22 -2.03
C MET A 57 3.70 1.85 -1.60
N CYS A 58 4.61 2.83 -1.46
CA CYS A 58 5.95 2.59 -0.92
C CYS A 58 5.91 1.87 0.45
N THR A 59 5.04 2.32 1.36
CA THR A 59 4.86 1.69 2.67
C THR A 59 4.38 0.25 2.55
N THR A 60 3.46 -0.05 1.62
CA THR A 60 2.95 -1.42 1.41
C THR A 60 3.97 -2.38 0.80
N PHE A 61 4.95 -1.87 0.05
CA PHE A 61 6.05 -2.67 -0.51
C PHE A 61 7.20 -2.89 0.47
N LEU A 62 7.32 -2.08 1.52
CA LEU A 62 8.40 -2.15 2.51
C LEU A 62 8.60 -3.54 3.14
N PRO A 63 7.54 -4.31 3.50
CA PRO A 63 7.70 -5.64 4.09
C PRO A 63 8.42 -6.65 3.18
N LEU A 64 8.39 -6.49 1.85
CA LEU A 64 9.13 -7.38 0.92
C LEU A 64 10.64 -7.34 1.15
N PHE A 65 11.17 -6.22 1.66
CA PHE A 65 12.58 -6.00 1.89
C PHE A 65 12.96 -6.15 3.36
N TYR A 66 12.13 -5.63 4.27
CA TYR A 66 12.42 -5.63 5.71
C TYR A 66 11.99 -6.92 6.41
N LEU A 67 10.94 -7.62 5.93
CA LEU A 67 10.50 -8.90 6.48
C LEU A 67 10.44 -9.99 5.40
N PRO A 68 11.62 -10.40 4.89
CA PRO A 68 11.66 -11.42 3.87
C PRO A 68 11.13 -12.77 4.38
N GLY A 69 11.24 -13.06 5.68
CA GLY A 69 10.76 -14.32 6.28
C GLY A 69 9.25 -14.53 6.20
N ASP A 70 8.47 -13.45 6.13
CA ASP A 70 7.01 -13.53 6.04
C ASP A 70 6.48 -13.31 4.61
N THR A 71 7.29 -12.74 3.73
CA THR A 71 6.90 -12.39 2.36
C THR A 71 7.44 -13.35 1.31
N TRP A 72 8.57 -14.00 1.58
CA TRP A 72 9.20 -14.99 0.70
C TRP A 72 9.17 -16.38 1.36
N GLN A 73 8.87 -17.40 0.56
CA GLN A 73 9.09 -18.80 0.91
C GLN A 73 10.49 -19.21 0.42
N ASN A 74 10.97 -20.37 0.89
CA ASN A 74 12.28 -20.92 0.51
C ASN A 74 12.55 -20.77 -1.01
N GLY A 75 13.61 -20.03 -1.36
CA GLY A 75 13.97 -19.71 -2.74
C GLY A 75 13.33 -18.42 -3.26
N PHE A 76 12.81 -18.45 -4.48
CA PHE A 76 12.20 -17.30 -5.17
C PHE A 76 10.66 -17.31 -5.15
N ALA A 77 10.06 -18.17 -4.33
CA ALA A 77 8.60 -18.25 -4.20
C ALA A 77 8.09 -17.20 -3.20
N LEU A 78 6.95 -16.58 -3.48
CA LEU A 78 6.31 -15.64 -2.54
C LEU A 78 5.29 -16.36 -1.67
N THR A 79 5.22 -15.95 -0.41
CA THR A 79 4.11 -16.34 0.47
C THR A 79 2.80 -15.77 -0.06
N LEU A 80 1.67 -16.25 0.47
CA LEU A 80 0.37 -15.68 0.16
C LEU A 80 0.37 -14.15 0.40
N THR A 81 1.03 -13.70 1.47
CA THR A 81 1.16 -12.28 1.80
C THR A 81 2.05 -11.53 0.82
N GLY A 82 3.19 -12.09 0.42
CA GLY A 82 4.04 -11.52 -0.62
C GLY A 82 3.31 -11.37 -1.96
N GLN A 83 2.48 -12.35 -2.33
CA GLN A 83 1.65 -12.30 -3.54
C GLN A 83 0.62 -11.16 -3.48
N TYR A 84 -0.03 -10.97 -2.32
CA TYR A 84 -0.94 -9.84 -2.14
C TYR A 84 -0.26 -8.49 -2.29
N ILE A 85 0.97 -8.34 -1.77
CA ILE A 85 1.76 -7.11 -1.93
C ILE A 85 2.11 -6.89 -3.41
N ILE A 86 2.61 -7.91 -4.12
CA ILE A 86 2.99 -7.78 -5.53
C ILE A 86 1.78 -7.42 -6.41
N LYS A 87 0.58 -7.90 -6.08
CA LYS A 87 -0.64 -7.54 -6.81
C LYS A 87 -0.87 -6.01 -6.85
N ASN A 88 -0.37 -5.25 -5.86
CA ASN A 88 -0.51 -3.78 -5.83
C ASN A 88 0.18 -3.08 -7.01
N VAL A 89 1.09 -3.75 -7.73
CA VAL A 89 1.67 -3.23 -8.99
C VAL A 89 0.59 -2.89 -10.01
N VAL A 90 -0.51 -3.66 -10.05
CA VAL A 90 -1.66 -3.39 -10.93
C VAL A 90 -2.35 -2.07 -10.55
N LEU A 91 -2.42 -1.74 -9.25
CA LEU A 91 -2.97 -0.47 -8.78
C LEU A 91 -2.06 0.70 -9.17
N VAL A 92 -0.73 0.52 -9.05
CA VAL A 92 0.25 1.52 -9.51
C VAL A 92 0.12 1.77 -11.01
N ALA A 93 -0.01 0.71 -11.82
CA ALA A 93 -0.23 0.83 -13.26
C ALA A 93 -1.53 1.59 -13.59
N SER A 94 -2.60 1.30 -12.85
CA SER A 94 -3.90 1.98 -12.98
C SER A 94 -3.78 3.47 -12.64
N ALA A 95 -3.15 3.80 -11.51
CA ALA A 95 -2.94 5.18 -11.06
C ALA A 95 -2.10 6.00 -12.06
N MET A 96 -1.03 5.40 -12.61
CA MET A 96 -0.22 6.04 -13.66
C MET A 96 -1.01 6.30 -14.93
N THR A 97 -1.87 5.36 -15.34
CA THR A 97 -2.73 5.50 -16.52
C THR A 97 -3.71 6.68 -16.36
N ILE A 98 -4.34 6.79 -15.18
CA ILE A 98 -5.26 7.91 -14.90
C ILE A 98 -4.50 9.24 -14.89
N LEU A 99 -3.31 9.29 -14.30
CA LEU A 99 -2.48 10.49 -14.29
C LEU A 99 -2.08 10.92 -15.71
N PHE A 100 -1.71 9.97 -16.56
CA PHE A 100 -1.38 10.23 -17.97
C PHE A 100 -2.57 10.82 -18.72
N TYR A 101 -3.76 10.21 -18.59
CA TYR A 101 -4.98 10.70 -19.23
C TYR A 101 -5.36 12.10 -18.74
N HIS A 102 -5.28 12.35 -17.43
CA HIS A 102 -5.58 13.64 -16.84
C HIS A 102 -4.64 14.75 -17.32
N ARG A 103 -3.33 14.45 -17.48
CA ARG A 103 -2.36 15.40 -18.05
C ARG A 103 -2.68 15.76 -19.49
N ASN A 104 -3.10 14.79 -20.31
CA ASN A 104 -3.43 15.02 -21.71
C ASN A 104 -4.72 15.84 -21.88
N GLN A 105 -5.73 15.60 -21.03
CA GLN A 105 -6.98 16.37 -21.07
C GLN A 105 -6.81 17.83 -20.61
N SER A 106 -5.81 18.10 -19.75
CA SER A 106 -5.49 19.46 -19.28
C SER A 106 -4.66 20.27 -20.29
N ALA A 107 -4.19 19.64 -21.37
CA ALA A 107 -3.34 20.25 -22.40
C ALA A 107 -4.11 20.62 -23.68
N LEU A 108 -5.42 20.31 -23.73
CA LEU A 108 -6.37 20.71 -24.77
C LEU A 108 -7.23 21.88 -24.26
#